data_AF-A0AA37GDA2-F1
#
_entry.id   AF-A0AA37GDA2-F1
#
_cell.length_a   1.000
_cell.length_b   1.000
_cell.length_c   1.000
_cell.angle_alpha   90.00
_cell.angle_beta   90.00
_cell.angle_gamma   90.00
#
_symmetry.space_group_name_H-M   'P 1'
#
loop_
_entity.id
_entity.type
_entity.pdbx_description
1 polymer ?
#
loop_
_entity_poly.entity_id
_entity_poly.type
_entity_poly.pdbx_seq_one_letter_code
_entity_poly.pdbx_strand_id
1 'polypeptide(L)'
;MPRDTWSEFSLSSNSLGLVIAVIVCLVAVAASRWPASSALPGVKKPNPRKSLTFRVDDIPVAHIDDLDRNLQSVAELDADLCDDAASFERRSLGHKDKAFVCATVVATTHLSGKELCTRLFRAGKGFPYSYSCDFDGITPLFEDSNGAAVDIIAVPGLGSHALGSWKSPHSDAVWLRDFLPQDVPGIRVLLYGYDTMLPGSLSRQSIGDLGGILLERVVAFRAGDGTTRRPLIFIGHSLGGLLIKEALIRARRRRGDTIADLAEACYALLFFGVPNLGLRNDQLRTLVRGQPNEALIHDLLVDNDSEASTFLKRLADQFSESCKGHYRVMSFFERMLSRTLEA
;
A
#
# COMPACT_ATOMS: atom_id res chain seq x y z
N MET A 1 52.05 32.83 -22.57
CA MET A 1 53.09 32.17 -21.76
C MET A 1 52.93 32.63 -20.33
N PRO A 2 53.16 31.77 -19.31
CA PRO A 2 53.13 30.30 -19.26
C PRO A 2 52.05 29.80 -18.27
N ARG A 3 51.42 28.61 -18.44
CA ARG A 3 51.88 27.22 -18.20
C ARG A 3 52.22 26.90 -16.74
N ASP A 4 51.51 25.91 -16.19
CA ASP A 4 51.99 24.58 -15.76
C ASP A 4 50.73 23.73 -15.42
N THR A 5 50.33 22.58 -16.01
CA THR A 5 50.93 21.22 -16.23
C THR A 5 51.52 20.65 -14.95
N TRP A 6 51.17 19.48 -14.38
CA TRP A 6 50.88 18.10 -14.82
C TRP A 6 50.10 17.39 -13.67
N SER A 7 49.56 16.17 -13.70
CA SER A 7 49.89 14.93 -14.42
C SER A 7 48.73 13.92 -14.31
N GLU A 8 48.45 13.26 -15.42
CA GLU A 8 47.75 11.98 -15.51
C GLU A 8 48.47 10.92 -14.65
N PHE A 9 47.71 10.14 -13.88
CA PHE A 9 48.21 8.88 -13.33
C PHE A 9 47.79 7.73 -14.23
N SER A 10 48.73 7.24 -15.02
CA SER A 10 48.66 5.93 -15.67
C SER A 10 48.65 4.85 -14.59
N LEU A 11 47.55 4.11 -14.48
CA LEU A 11 47.55 2.84 -13.77
C LEU A 11 47.97 1.73 -14.75
N SER A 12 49.01 1.02 -14.33
CA SER A 12 49.75 -0.02 -15.04
C SER A 12 48.90 -1.04 -15.79
N SER A 13 49.43 -1.50 -16.93
CA SER A 13 48.88 -2.52 -17.85
C SER A 13 48.59 -3.90 -17.24
N ASN A 14 48.89 -4.13 -15.96
CA ASN A 14 48.63 -5.40 -15.27
C ASN A 14 47.31 -5.43 -14.48
N SER A 15 46.60 -4.30 -14.33
CA SER A 15 45.27 -4.24 -13.70
C SER A 15 44.11 -4.23 -14.72
N LEU A 16 44.38 -3.93 -15.99
CA LEU A 16 43.37 -4.00 -17.06
C LEU A 16 43.08 -5.45 -17.49
N GLY A 17 44.11 -6.30 -17.49
CA GLY A 17 43.97 -7.73 -17.81
C GLY A 17 43.13 -8.50 -16.79
N LEU A 18 43.22 -8.14 -15.50
CA LEU A 18 42.42 -8.76 -14.44
C LEU A 18 40.94 -8.31 -14.49
N VAL A 19 40.69 -7.04 -14.86
CA VAL A 19 39.33 -6.50 -15.02
C VAL A 19 38.66 -7.05 -16.28
N ILE A 20 39.39 -7.21 -17.38
CA ILE A 20 38.86 -7.90 -18.58
C ILE A 20 38.61 -9.38 -18.30
N ALA A 21 39.50 -10.07 -17.56
CA ALA A 21 39.27 -11.47 -17.18
C ALA A 21 38.04 -11.64 -16.25
N VAL A 22 37.81 -10.71 -15.31
CA VAL A 22 36.62 -10.70 -14.43
C VAL A 22 35.35 -10.38 -15.22
N ILE A 23 35.40 -9.46 -16.19
CA ILE A 23 34.26 -9.15 -17.08
C ILE A 23 33.97 -10.30 -18.04
N VAL A 24 34.99 -10.96 -18.61
CA VAL A 24 34.83 -12.14 -19.47
C VAL A 24 34.31 -13.35 -18.67
N CYS A 25 34.75 -13.55 -17.42
CA CYS A 25 34.18 -14.56 -16.54
C CYS A 25 32.74 -14.25 -16.11
N LEU A 26 32.38 -12.97 -15.89
CA LEU A 26 31.00 -12.57 -15.56
C LEU A 26 30.06 -12.66 -16.77
N VAL A 27 30.57 -12.41 -17.99
CA VAL A 27 29.80 -12.60 -19.23
C VAL A 27 29.70 -14.09 -19.63
N ALA A 28 30.70 -14.93 -19.32
CA ALA A 28 30.62 -16.39 -19.53
C ALA A 28 29.72 -17.11 -18.50
N VAL A 29 29.60 -16.58 -17.27
CA VAL A 29 28.65 -17.06 -16.26
C VAL A 29 27.23 -16.52 -16.50
N ALA A 30 27.09 -15.34 -17.11
CA ALA A 30 25.80 -14.82 -17.59
C ALA A 30 25.33 -15.48 -18.91
N ALA A 31 26.20 -16.19 -19.64
CA ALA A 31 25.88 -16.88 -20.89
C ALA A 31 25.69 -18.41 -20.76
N SER A 32 25.78 -19.00 -19.55
CA SER A 32 25.65 -20.45 -19.35
C SER A 32 24.43 -20.90 -18.53
N ARG A 33 23.50 -19.99 -18.19
CA ARG A 33 22.21 -20.36 -17.57
C ARG A 33 21.04 -19.58 -18.15
N TRP A 34 20.85 -19.72 -19.46
CA TRP A 34 19.56 -19.51 -20.08
C TRP A 34 19.31 -20.67 -21.06
N PRO A 35 18.46 -21.66 -20.74
CA PRO A 35 17.94 -22.52 -21.77
C PRO A 35 16.96 -21.69 -22.59
N ALA A 36 17.32 -21.42 -23.84
CA ALA A 36 16.34 -21.14 -24.87
C ALA A 36 15.44 -22.38 -24.97
N SER A 37 14.24 -22.34 -24.39
CA SER A 37 13.23 -23.36 -24.64
C SER A 37 12.52 -23.01 -25.94
N SER A 38 12.87 -23.71 -27.02
CA SER A 38 11.92 -23.99 -28.08
C SER A 38 10.87 -24.96 -27.53
N ALA A 39 9.62 -24.50 -27.39
CA ALA A 39 8.52 -25.38 -27.05
C ALA A 39 7.68 -25.65 -28.30
N LEU A 40 7.75 -26.91 -28.75
CA LEU A 40 6.66 -27.60 -29.44
C LEU A 40 5.39 -27.54 -28.57
N PRO A 41 4.18 -27.68 -29.16
CA PRO A 41 2.95 -27.55 -28.38
C PRO A 41 2.80 -28.74 -27.43
N GLY A 42 2.80 -28.47 -26.11
CA GLY A 42 2.56 -29.49 -25.09
C GLY A 42 2.66 -28.98 -23.65
N VAL A 43 1.52 -29.05 -22.94
CA VAL A 43 1.30 -29.07 -21.47
C VAL A 43 1.67 -27.80 -20.68
N LYS A 44 0.65 -27.18 -20.05
CA LYS A 44 0.79 -26.08 -19.09
C LYS A 44 1.60 -26.54 -17.87
N LYS A 45 2.76 -25.94 -17.61
CA LYS A 45 3.48 -26.08 -16.33
C LYS A 45 2.70 -25.34 -15.22
N PRO A 46 2.62 -25.88 -14.00
CA PRO A 46 2.01 -25.18 -12.86
C PRO A 46 2.81 -23.92 -12.51
N ASN A 47 2.11 -22.86 -12.09
CA ASN A 47 2.73 -21.62 -11.62
C ASN A 47 3.58 -21.89 -10.36
N PRO A 48 4.73 -21.20 -10.18
CA PRO A 48 5.51 -21.30 -8.96
C PRO A 48 4.67 -20.85 -7.76
N ARG A 49 4.78 -21.58 -6.64
CA ARG A 49 4.13 -21.20 -5.38
C ARG A 49 4.69 -19.85 -4.91
N LYS A 50 3.81 -18.97 -4.45
CA LYS A 50 4.13 -17.64 -3.93
C LYS A 50 3.44 -17.43 -2.59
N SER A 51 4.06 -16.63 -1.74
CA SER A 51 3.42 -16.18 -0.50
C SER A 51 2.45 -15.05 -0.79
N LEU A 52 1.20 -15.20 -0.37
CA LEU A 52 0.11 -14.26 -0.58
C LEU A 52 -0.56 -13.96 0.75
N THR A 53 -0.79 -12.68 1.02
CA THR A 53 -1.53 -12.24 2.21
C THR A 53 -2.94 -11.83 1.81
N PHE A 54 -3.94 -12.38 2.47
CA PHE A 54 -5.35 -12.03 2.27
C PHE A 54 -5.98 -11.61 3.60
N ARG A 55 -7.06 -10.84 3.50
CA ARG A 55 -7.90 -10.40 4.62
C ARG A 55 -9.07 -11.35 4.78
N VAL A 56 -9.37 -11.73 6.02
CA VAL A 56 -10.59 -12.42 6.42
C VAL A 56 -11.42 -11.45 7.24
N ASP A 57 -12.59 -11.11 6.74
CA ASP A 57 -13.54 -10.20 7.35
C ASP A 57 -14.70 -10.96 8.00
N ASP A 58 -15.50 -10.21 8.77
CA ASP A 58 -16.78 -10.65 9.34
C ASP A 58 -16.66 -11.87 10.28
N ILE A 59 -15.52 -11.96 10.97
CA ILE A 59 -15.27 -12.96 12.01
C ILE A 59 -16.01 -12.52 13.28
N PRO A 60 -17.01 -13.25 13.77
CA PRO A 60 -17.70 -12.85 15.00
C PRO A 60 -16.75 -12.88 16.20
N VAL A 61 -16.82 -11.88 17.08
CA VAL A 61 -15.99 -11.80 18.29
C VAL A 61 -16.11 -13.06 19.16
N ALA A 62 -17.30 -13.66 19.20
CA ALA A 62 -17.55 -14.90 19.96
C ALA A 62 -16.87 -16.15 19.38
N HIS A 63 -16.34 -16.09 18.14
CA HIS A 63 -15.80 -17.22 17.39
C HIS A 63 -14.37 -16.97 16.89
N ILE A 64 -13.62 -16.10 17.57
CA ILE A 64 -12.23 -15.78 17.23
C ILE A 64 -11.35 -17.04 17.33
N ASP A 65 -11.48 -17.80 18.41
CA ASP A 65 -10.64 -18.98 18.68
C ASP A 65 -10.89 -20.14 17.69
N ASP A 66 -12.02 -20.09 16.97
CA ASP A 66 -12.38 -21.08 15.96
C ASP A 66 -11.76 -20.77 14.59
N LEU A 67 -11.27 -19.55 14.36
CA LEU A 67 -10.87 -19.04 13.05
C LEU A 67 -9.85 -19.93 12.35
N ASP A 68 -8.74 -20.25 13.02
CA ASP A 68 -7.63 -20.98 12.40
C ASP A 68 -8.07 -22.39 11.98
N ARG A 69 -8.85 -23.08 12.84
CA ARG A 69 -9.43 -24.40 12.54
C ARG A 69 -10.47 -24.31 11.42
N ASN A 70 -11.34 -23.30 11.44
CA ASN A 70 -12.37 -23.12 10.43
C ASN A 70 -11.75 -22.84 9.05
N LEU A 71 -10.70 -22.01 8.98
CA LEU A 71 -9.97 -21.76 7.73
C LEU A 71 -9.32 -23.02 7.17
N GLN A 72 -8.75 -23.88 8.02
CA GLN A 72 -8.25 -25.19 7.61
C GLN A 72 -9.36 -26.05 7.03
N SER A 73 -10.49 -26.18 7.74
CA SER A 73 -11.65 -26.93 7.23
C SER A 73 -12.20 -26.37 5.92
N VAL A 74 -12.22 -25.04 5.75
CA VAL A 74 -12.62 -24.41 4.48
C VAL A 74 -11.66 -24.79 3.36
N ALA A 75 -10.35 -24.78 3.62
CA ALA A 75 -9.35 -25.12 2.62
C ALA A 75 -9.39 -26.61 2.23
N GLU A 76 -9.67 -27.52 3.16
CA GLU A 76 -9.80 -28.96 2.90
C GLU A 76 -11.00 -29.32 2.01
N LEU A 77 -12.01 -28.43 1.91
CA LEU A 77 -13.18 -28.63 1.06
C LEU A 77 -12.95 -28.32 -0.43
N ASP A 78 -11.82 -27.72 -0.80
CA ASP A 78 -11.45 -27.42 -2.20
C ASP A 78 -10.10 -28.06 -2.52
N ALA A 79 -10.05 -28.89 -3.57
CA ALA A 79 -8.85 -29.66 -3.91
C ALA A 79 -7.60 -28.78 -4.18
N ASP A 80 -7.79 -27.59 -4.76
CA ASP A 80 -6.67 -26.69 -5.05
C ASP A 80 -6.23 -25.87 -3.82
N LEU A 81 -7.09 -25.75 -2.81
CA LEU A 81 -6.75 -25.12 -1.52
C LEU A 81 -6.20 -26.12 -0.50
N CYS A 82 -6.60 -27.39 -0.58
CA CYS A 82 -6.20 -28.44 0.35
C CYS A 82 -4.68 -28.61 0.41
N ASP A 83 -4.01 -28.56 -0.75
CA ASP A 83 -2.55 -28.60 -0.89
C ASP A 83 -1.83 -27.39 -0.27
N ASP A 84 -2.56 -26.31 0.00
CA ASP A 84 -2.07 -25.06 0.57
C ASP A 84 -2.55 -24.85 2.01
N ALA A 85 -3.50 -25.66 2.52
CA ALA A 85 -4.18 -25.47 3.81
C ALA A 85 -3.22 -25.39 4.99
N ALA A 86 -2.19 -26.23 5.01
CA ALA A 86 -1.17 -26.26 6.07
C ALA A 86 -0.29 -24.99 6.10
N SER A 87 -0.32 -24.17 5.05
CA SER A 87 0.45 -22.93 4.97
C SER A 87 -0.28 -21.70 5.52
N PHE A 88 -1.55 -21.86 5.92
CA PHE A 88 -2.36 -20.73 6.37
C PHE A 88 -1.89 -20.28 7.75
N GLU A 89 -1.32 -19.09 7.81
CA GLU A 89 -0.80 -18.50 9.04
C GLU A 89 -1.48 -17.16 9.30
N ARG A 90 -2.23 -17.06 10.39
CA ARG A 90 -2.81 -15.79 10.84
C ARG A 90 -1.71 -14.85 11.34
N ARG A 91 -1.64 -13.67 10.74
CA ARG A 91 -0.63 -12.64 11.01
C ARG A 91 -1.17 -11.47 11.82
N SER A 92 -2.46 -11.19 11.74
CA SER A 92 -3.10 -10.17 12.57
C SER A 92 -4.53 -10.53 12.91
N LEU A 93 -5.03 -9.87 13.96
CA LEU A 93 -6.43 -9.88 14.36
C LEU A 93 -6.73 -8.50 14.97
N GLY A 94 -7.82 -7.86 14.58
CA GLY A 94 -8.23 -6.59 15.17
C GLY A 94 -9.71 -6.30 14.98
N HIS A 95 -10.27 -5.52 15.90
CA HIS A 95 -11.69 -5.20 15.89
C HIS A 95 -12.06 -4.28 14.73
N LYS A 96 -13.12 -4.64 14.02
CA LYS A 96 -13.79 -3.78 13.03
C LYS A 96 -14.89 -2.97 13.69
N ASP A 97 -15.61 -3.62 14.62
CA ASP A 97 -16.60 -3.03 15.50
C ASP A 97 -16.77 -3.92 16.76
N LYS A 98 -17.87 -3.74 17.48
CA LYS A 98 -18.19 -4.50 18.70
C LYS A 98 -18.56 -5.97 18.46
N ALA A 99 -19.03 -6.30 17.25
CA ALA A 99 -19.53 -7.63 16.90
C ALA A 99 -18.52 -8.43 16.06
N PHE A 100 -17.70 -7.75 15.25
CA PHE A 100 -16.83 -8.38 14.28
C PHE A 100 -15.36 -7.95 14.40
N VAL A 101 -14.49 -8.91 14.11
CA VAL A 101 -13.05 -8.72 13.92
C VAL A 101 -12.65 -9.03 12.49
N CYS A 102 -11.49 -8.52 12.12
CA CYS A 102 -10.82 -8.75 10.86
C CYS A 102 -9.45 -9.38 11.15
N ALA A 103 -9.04 -10.34 10.32
CA ALA A 103 -7.72 -10.97 10.38
C ALA A 103 -6.97 -10.79 9.07
N THR A 104 -5.64 -10.79 9.13
CA THR A 104 -4.80 -11.02 7.95
C THR A 104 -4.17 -12.40 8.05
N VAL A 105 -4.17 -13.13 6.93
CA VAL A 105 -3.67 -14.49 6.83
C VAL A 105 -2.70 -14.57 5.66
N VAL A 106 -1.57 -15.22 5.86
CA VAL A 106 -0.61 -15.56 4.81
C VAL A 106 -0.85 -17.00 4.38
N ALA A 107 -0.78 -17.25 3.08
CA ALA A 107 -0.80 -18.58 2.49
C ALA A 107 0.24 -18.69 1.38
N THR A 108 0.88 -19.85 1.28
CA THR A 108 1.76 -20.18 0.17
C THR A 108 0.97 -20.95 -0.88
N THR A 109 0.68 -20.30 -2.01
CA THR A 109 -0.23 -20.83 -3.02
C THR A 109 0.27 -20.60 -4.45
N HIS A 110 -0.18 -21.43 -5.38
CA HIS A 110 0.01 -21.23 -6.81
C HIS A 110 -1.09 -20.34 -7.44
N LEU A 111 -2.15 -20.06 -6.67
CA LEU A 111 -3.32 -19.31 -7.12
C LEU A 111 -3.02 -17.80 -7.23
N SER A 112 -3.80 -17.12 -8.08
CA SER A 112 -3.90 -15.65 -8.02
C SER A 112 -4.71 -15.23 -6.78
N GLY A 113 -4.53 -14.00 -6.28
CA GLY A 113 -5.29 -13.53 -5.11
C GLY A 113 -6.81 -13.58 -5.34
N LYS A 114 -7.27 -13.18 -6.52
CA LYS A 114 -8.69 -13.26 -6.90
C LYS A 114 -9.22 -14.70 -6.91
N GLU A 115 -8.43 -15.63 -7.44
CA GLU A 115 -8.78 -17.05 -7.48
C GLU A 115 -8.84 -17.65 -6.07
N LEU A 116 -7.84 -17.34 -5.23
CA LEU A 116 -7.79 -17.75 -3.82
C LEU A 116 -9.06 -17.30 -3.08
N CYS A 117 -9.39 -16.01 -3.11
CA CYS A 117 -10.59 -15.50 -2.44
C CYS A 117 -11.89 -16.10 -2.99
N THR A 118 -11.98 -16.30 -4.31
CA THR A 118 -13.18 -16.87 -4.94
C THR A 118 -13.41 -18.31 -4.46
N ARG A 119 -12.34 -19.10 -4.34
CA ARG A 119 -12.40 -20.48 -3.86
C ARG A 119 -12.71 -20.55 -2.37
N LEU A 120 -12.03 -19.73 -1.56
CA LEU A 120 -12.31 -19.63 -0.12
C LEU A 120 -13.78 -19.27 0.14
N PHE A 121 -14.33 -18.31 -0.61
CA PHE A 121 -15.73 -17.94 -0.51
C PHE A 121 -16.67 -19.09 -0.93
N ARG A 122 -16.34 -19.81 -2.01
CA ARG A 122 -17.16 -20.92 -2.50
C ARG A 122 -17.16 -22.12 -1.54
N ALA A 123 -15.98 -22.51 -1.06
CA ALA A 123 -15.81 -23.62 -0.12
C ALA A 123 -16.38 -23.26 1.26
N GLY A 124 -16.24 -22.00 1.68
CA GLY A 124 -16.64 -21.51 2.98
C GLY A 124 -18.07 -21.01 3.10
N LYS A 125 -19.00 -21.37 2.20
CA LYS A 125 -20.40 -20.88 2.22
C LYS A 125 -21.16 -21.12 3.55
N GLY A 126 -20.70 -22.05 4.39
CA GLY A 126 -21.26 -22.30 5.72
C GLY A 126 -20.65 -21.45 6.84
N PHE A 127 -19.64 -20.64 6.54
CA PHE A 127 -18.93 -19.78 7.48
C PHE A 127 -19.29 -18.31 7.24
N PRO A 128 -19.24 -17.46 8.27
CA PRO A 128 -19.62 -16.04 8.16
C PRO A 128 -18.56 -15.19 7.45
N TYR A 129 -17.46 -15.79 6.98
CA TYR A 129 -16.29 -15.08 6.53
C TYR A 129 -16.42 -14.53 5.11
N SER A 130 -15.91 -13.31 4.92
CA SER A 130 -15.62 -12.77 3.59
C SER A 130 -14.11 -12.61 3.41
N TYR A 131 -13.65 -12.67 2.16
CA TYR A 131 -12.22 -12.75 1.83
C TYR A 131 -11.83 -11.68 0.82
N SER A 132 -10.73 -10.98 1.07
CA SER A 132 -10.20 -9.97 0.13
C SER A 132 -8.69 -10.07 0.00
N CYS A 133 -8.20 -10.03 -1.23
CA CYS A 133 -6.77 -9.83 -1.50
C CYS A 133 -6.45 -8.37 -1.83
N ASP A 134 -7.44 -7.49 -2.03
CA ASP A 134 -7.21 -6.11 -2.47
C ASP A 134 -7.17 -5.13 -1.29
N PHE A 135 -7.68 -5.56 -0.12
CA PHE A 135 -7.69 -4.79 1.13
C PHE A 135 -8.46 -3.45 1.05
N ASP A 136 -9.50 -3.37 0.21
CA ASP A 136 -10.36 -2.19 0.13
C ASP A 136 -11.04 -1.88 1.47
N GLY A 137 -11.11 -0.60 1.82
CA GLY A 137 -11.59 -0.12 3.11
C GLY A 137 -10.57 -0.24 4.24
N ILE A 138 -11.06 -0.16 5.48
CA ILE A 138 -10.20 -0.15 6.68
C ILE A 138 -9.89 -1.58 7.12
N THR A 139 -8.61 -1.85 7.32
CA THR A 139 -8.07 -3.12 7.81
C THR A 139 -7.30 -2.89 9.11
N PRO A 140 -7.77 -3.38 10.26
CA PRO A 140 -6.98 -3.45 11.47
C PRO A 140 -5.78 -4.39 11.30
N LEU A 141 -4.56 -3.85 11.38
CA LEU A 141 -3.33 -4.62 11.27
C LEU A 141 -2.75 -5.00 12.63
N PHE A 142 -2.96 -4.17 13.64
CA PHE A 142 -2.43 -4.40 14.98
C PHE A 142 -3.24 -3.60 16.01
N GLU A 143 -3.46 -4.16 17.19
CA GLU A 143 -3.91 -3.43 18.37
C GLU A 143 -3.20 -4.00 19.60
N ASP A 144 -2.66 -3.13 20.46
CA ASP A 144 -1.98 -3.56 21.68
C ASP A 144 -2.96 -4.30 22.60
N SER A 145 -2.53 -5.44 23.15
CA SER A 145 -3.32 -6.26 24.07
C SER A 145 -3.79 -5.51 25.32
N ASN A 146 -3.06 -4.46 25.73
CA ASN A 146 -3.44 -3.61 26.87
C ASN A 146 -4.34 -2.43 26.47
N GLY A 147 -4.81 -2.42 25.22
CA GLY A 147 -5.57 -1.34 24.62
C GLY A 147 -4.70 -0.27 23.96
N ALA A 148 -5.29 0.46 23.03
CA ALA A 148 -4.63 1.54 22.29
C ALA A 148 -5.08 2.93 22.76
N ALA A 149 -4.09 3.79 23.05
CA ALA A 149 -4.30 5.20 23.34
C ALA A 149 -4.30 6.06 22.07
N VAL A 150 -3.68 5.59 20.98
CA VAL A 150 -3.52 6.31 19.71
C VAL A 150 -3.84 5.40 18.54
N ASP A 151 -4.59 5.90 17.57
CA ASP A 151 -4.75 5.25 16.27
C ASP A 151 -3.72 5.79 15.27
N ILE A 152 -3.16 4.89 14.47
CA ILE A 152 -2.34 5.21 13.30
C ILE A 152 -3.08 4.70 12.07
N ILE A 153 -3.43 5.60 11.14
CA ILE A 153 -4.09 5.23 9.88
C ILE A 153 -3.12 5.47 8.73
N ALA A 154 -2.73 4.39 8.05
CA ALA A 154 -1.88 4.45 6.87
C ALA A 154 -2.69 4.43 5.57
N VAL A 155 -2.36 5.34 4.66
CA VAL A 155 -3.01 5.52 3.36
C VAL A 155 -1.97 5.36 2.25
N PRO A 156 -2.10 4.35 1.37
CA PRO A 156 -1.15 4.03 0.31
C PRO A 156 -1.24 5.03 -0.86
N GLY A 157 -0.37 4.85 -1.85
CA GLY A 157 -0.27 5.72 -3.02
C GLY A 157 -1.08 5.24 -4.22
N LEU A 158 -1.03 6.02 -5.31
CA LEU A 158 -1.63 5.66 -6.59
C LEU A 158 -0.98 4.40 -7.18
N GLY A 159 -1.76 3.54 -7.85
CA GLY A 159 -1.23 2.34 -8.52
C GLY A 159 -0.69 1.25 -7.59
N SER A 160 -0.93 1.36 -6.28
CA SER A 160 -0.25 0.53 -5.28
C SER A 160 -1.20 -0.39 -4.52
N HIS A 161 -0.75 -1.61 -4.22
CA HIS A 161 -1.49 -2.55 -3.37
C HIS A 161 -1.49 -2.04 -1.92
N ALA A 162 -2.65 -2.02 -1.25
CA ALA A 162 -2.77 -1.34 0.05
C ALA A 162 -1.83 -1.90 1.12
N LEU A 163 -1.84 -3.22 1.35
CA LEU A 163 -0.89 -3.85 2.28
C LEU A 163 0.53 -3.91 1.68
N GLY A 164 0.61 -4.08 0.37
CA GLY A 164 1.86 -4.33 -0.35
C GLY A 164 2.79 -3.12 -0.34
N SER A 165 2.22 -1.91 -0.28
CA SER A 165 2.96 -0.64 -0.13
C SER A 165 3.82 -0.58 1.12
N TRP A 166 3.52 -1.42 2.11
CA TRP A 166 4.18 -1.45 3.41
C TRP A 166 4.86 -2.80 3.69
N LYS A 167 4.86 -3.70 2.71
CA LYS A 167 5.42 -5.05 2.80
C LYS A 167 6.83 -5.07 2.23
N SER A 168 7.70 -5.87 2.84
CA SER A 168 9.02 -6.17 2.31
C SER A 168 8.90 -6.81 0.91
N PRO A 169 9.74 -6.41 -0.06
CA PRO A 169 9.76 -7.06 -1.38
C PRO A 169 10.32 -8.49 -1.34
N HIS A 170 11.01 -8.87 -0.24
CA HIS A 170 11.70 -10.16 -0.11
C HIS A 170 11.17 -11.05 1.02
N SER A 171 10.14 -10.62 1.75
CA SER A 171 9.57 -11.39 2.86
C SER A 171 8.12 -11.03 3.15
N ASP A 172 7.48 -11.79 4.05
CA ASP A 172 6.11 -11.50 4.49
C ASP A 172 5.98 -10.42 5.57
N ALA A 173 7.10 -9.77 5.86
CA ALA A 173 7.18 -8.74 6.87
C ALA A 173 6.50 -7.44 6.39
N VAL A 174 5.63 -6.88 7.20
CA VAL A 174 4.89 -5.64 6.94
C VAL A 174 5.31 -4.62 7.99
N TRP A 175 5.90 -3.50 7.57
CA TRP A 175 6.43 -2.48 8.47
C TRP A 175 5.42 -2.04 9.54
N LEU A 176 4.22 -1.69 9.10
CA LEU A 176 3.13 -1.20 9.93
C LEU A 176 2.64 -2.22 10.98
N ARG A 177 2.73 -3.52 10.68
CA ARG A 177 2.23 -4.60 11.55
C ARG A 177 3.33 -5.17 12.43
N ASP A 178 4.51 -5.42 11.85
CA ASP A 178 5.53 -6.27 12.46
C ASP A 178 6.61 -5.46 13.18
N PHE A 179 6.83 -4.19 12.84
CA PHE A 179 7.94 -3.39 13.39
C PHE A 179 7.45 -2.16 14.14
N LEU A 180 6.55 -1.37 13.54
CA LEU A 180 6.05 -0.14 14.15
C LEU A 180 5.50 -0.33 15.58
N PRO A 181 4.75 -1.41 15.89
CA PRO A 181 4.28 -1.63 17.26
C PRO A 181 5.38 -1.92 18.29
N GLN A 182 6.56 -2.40 17.85
CA GLN A 182 7.70 -2.62 18.74
C GLN A 182 8.35 -1.29 19.13
N ASP A 183 8.36 -0.33 18.21
CA ASP A 183 8.94 1.00 18.42
C ASP A 183 8.00 1.92 19.22
N VAL A 184 6.68 1.73 19.07
CA VAL A 184 5.65 2.59 19.67
C VAL A 184 4.56 1.73 20.32
N PRO A 185 4.66 1.44 21.63
CA PRO A 185 3.63 0.66 22.34
C PRO A 185 2.34 1.45 22.57
N GLY A 186 1.25 0.76 22.89
CA GLY A 186 -0.04 1.40 23.21
C GLY A 186 -0.75 2.02 22.00
N ILE A 187 -0.49 1.51 20.80
CA ILE A 187 -1.09 1.97 19.54
C ILE A 187 -2.04 0.94 18.94
N ARG A 188 -2.91 1.44 18.06
CA ARG A 188 -3.63 0.63 17.08
C ARG A 188 -3.21 1.08 15.68
N VAL A 189 -2.91 0.12 14.82
CA VAL A 189 -2.51 0.37 13.43
C VAL A 189 -3.61 -0.09 12.49
N LEU A 190 -4.11 0.85 11.71
CA LEU A 190 -5.15 0.67 10.71
C LEU A 190 -4.57 1.00 9.33
N LEU A 191 -4.92 0.18 8.34
CA LEU A 191 -4.61 0.42 6.94
C LEU A 191 -5.90 0.78 6.21
N TYR A 192 -5.88 1.83 5.39
CA TYR A 192 -6.97 2.14 4.48
C TYR A 192 -6.59 1.78 3.05
N GLY A 193 -7.28 0.82 2.44
CA GLY A 193 -7.21 0.56 1.01
C GLY A 193 -8.35 1.23 0.25
N TYR A 194 -8.10 1.50 -1.02
CA TYR A 194 -9.06 2.02 -2.00
C TYR A 194 -8.67 1.50 -3.39
N ASP A 195 -9.55 1.60 -4.38
CA ASP A 195 -9.18 1.24 -5.75
C ASP A 195 -8.07 2.18 -6.27
N THR A 196 -6.88 1.62 -6.40
CA THR A 196 -5.69 2.31 -6.89
C THR A 196 -5.32 1.90 -8.31
N MET A 197 -6.09 1.03 -8.97
CA MET A 197 -5.76 0.54 -10.31
C MET A 197 -5.80 1.65 -11.34
N LEU A 198 -4.75 1.71 -12.15
CA LEU A 198 -4.57 2.71 -13.19
C LEU A 198 -5.06 2.20 -14.56
N PRO A 199 -4.42 1.18 -15.16
CA PRO A 199 -4.85 0.70 -16.47
C PRO A 199 -6.17 -0.06 -16.36
N GLY A 200 -7.12 0.27 -17.23
CA GLY A 200 -8.43 -0.38 -17.29
C GLY A 200 -9.36 0.01 -16.16
N SER A 201 -9.03 1.05 -15.38
CA SER A 201 -9.92 1.55 -14.34
C SER A 201 -11.18 2.14 -14.96
N LEU A 202 -12.34 1.76 -14.41
CA LEU A 202 -13.63 2.36 -14.77
C LEU A 202 -14.00 3.54 -13.85
N SER A 203 -13.14 3.85 -12.87
CA SER A 203 -13.38 4.91 -11.92
C SER A 203 -13.22 6.29 -12.56
N ARG A 204 -14.16 7.19 -12.26
CA ARG A 204 -14.10 8.63 -12.60
C ARG A 204 -13.79 9.50 -11.38
N GLN A 205 -13.42 8.87 -10.26
CA GLN A 205 -13.23 9.57 -9.00
C GLN A 205 -12.03 10.51 -9.10
N SER A 206 -12.24 11.76 -8.69
CA SER A 206 -11.17 12.73 -8.51
C SER A 206 -10.43 12.52 -7.19
N ILE A 207 -9.29 13.18 -7.01
CA ILE A 207 -8.59 13.25 -5.71
C ILE A 207 -9.53 13.79 -4.63
N GLY A 208 -10.40 14.74 -4.99
CA GLY A 208 -11.45 15.27 -4.11
C GLY A 208 -12.43 14.19 -3.64
N ASP A 209 -12.94 13.38 -4.58
CA ASP A 209 -13.90 12.31 -4.26
C ASP A 209 -13.28 11.24 -3.37
N LEU A 210 -12.06 10.81 -3.72
CA LEU A 210 -11.30 9.83 -2.93
C LEU A 210 -11.01 10.35 -1.51
N GLY A 211 -10.66 11.62 -1.35
CA GLY A 211 -10.46 12.24 -0.04
C GLY A 211 -11.75 12.33 0.78
N GLY A 212 -12.89 12.59 0.12
CA GLY A 212 -14.21 12.53 0.74
C GLY A 212 -14.58 11.14 1.24
N ILE A 213 -14.34 10.11 0.42
CA ILE A 213 -14.61 8.72 0.78
C ILE A 213 -13.70 8.27 1.92
N LEU A 214 -12.40 8.62 1.90
CA LEU A 214 -11.49 8.37 3.03
C LEU A 214 -12.06 8.94 4.33
N LEU A 215 -12.50 10.21 4.30
CA LEU A 215 -13.10 10.87 5.46
C LEU A 215 -14.31 10.10 5.99
N GLU A 216 -15.26 9.77 5.11
CA GLU A 216 -16.48 9.06 5.49
C GLU A 216 -16.19 7.67 6.05
N ARG A 217 -15.25 6.93 5.44
CA ARG A 217 -14.87 5.58 5.89
C ARG A 217 -14.21 5.60 7.26
N VAL A 218 -13.27 6.53 7.50
CA VAL A 218 -12.59 6.65 8.81
C VAL A 218 -13.57 7.06 9.90
N VAL A 219 -14.45 8.02 9.63
CA VAL A 219 -15.45 8.47 10.61
C VAL A 219 -16.45 7.36 10.93
N ALA A 220 -16.96 6.65 9.92
CA ALA A 220 -17.87 5.53 10.12
C ALA A 220 -17.24 4.40 10.93
N PHE A 221 -16.00 4.02 10.61
CA PHE A 221 -15.28 2.98 11.33
C PHE A 221 -15.09 3.34 12.81
N ARG A 222 -14.59 4.55 13.08
CA ARG A 222 -14.34 5.02 14.45
C ARG A 222 -15.63 5.27 15.26
N ALA A 223 -16.74 5.54 14.58
CA ALA A 223 -18.05 5.58 15.23
C ALA A 223 -18.54 4.17 15.62
N GLY A 224 -18.30 3.17 14.75
CA GLY A 224 -18.73 1.78 14.97
C GLY A 224 -18.05 1.09 16.15
N ASP A 225 -16.78 1.41 16.40
CA ASP A 225 -15.99 0.85 17.52
C ASP A 225 -15.90 1.79 18.74
N GLY A 226 -16.51 2.98 18.68
CA GLY A 226 -16.53 3.95 19.77
C GLY A 226 -15.21 4.71 19.97
N THR A 227 -14.33 4.75 18.97
CA THR A 227 -13.02 5.41 19.04
C THR A 227 -12.98 6.80 18.41
N THR A 228 -14.14 7.42 18.11
CA THR A 228 -14.26 8.74 17.45
C THR A 228 -13.30 9.81 17.96
N ARG A 229 -13.03 9.86 19.28
CA ARG A 229 -12.17 10.88 19.93
C ARG A 229 -10.76 10.41 20.30
N ARG A 230 -10.39 9.15 20.00
CA ARG A 230 -9.04 8.63 20.28
C ARG A 230 -8.01 9.41 19.45
N PRO A 231 -6.91 9.93 20.02
CA PRO A 231 -5.88 10.61 19.24
C PRO A 231 -5.46 9.83 17.99
N LEU A 232 -5.29 10.56 16.89
CA LEU A 232 -5.08 9.98 15.57
C LEU A 232 -3.83 10.55 14.90
N ILE A 233 -3.03 9.67 14.31
CA ILE A 233 -1.91 9.99 13.45
C ILE A 233 -2.20 9.42 12.06
N PHE A 234 -2.07 10.24 11.02
CA PHE A 234 -2.12 9.76 9.64
C PHE A 234 -0.72 9.54 9.08
N ILE A 235 -0.55 8.43 8.37
CA ILE A 235 0.61 8.17 7.52
C ILE A 235 0.11 8.18 6.07
N GLY A 236 0.58 9.14 5.26
CA GLY A 236 0.22 9.24 3.85
C GLY A 236 1.42 8.98 2.96
N HIS A 237 1.33 7.98 2.09
CA HIS A 237 2.31 7.74 1.04
C HIS A 237 1.82 8.27 -0.31
N SER A 238 2.65 9.06 -1.00
CA SER A 238 2.35 9.60 -2.33
C SER A 238 0.94 10.23 -2.39
N LEU A 239 0.07 9.78 -3.30
CA LEU A 239 -1.32 10.23 -3.42
C LEU A 239 -2.09 10.16 -2.10
N GLY A 240 -1.85 9.17 -1.24
CA GLY A 240 -2.52 9.01 0.04
C GLY A 240 -2.39 10.24 0.95
N GLY A 241 -1.26 10.94 0.89
CA GLY A 241 -1.07 12.20 1.62
C GLY A 241 -1.97 13.33 1.10
N LEU A 242 -2.23 13.39 -0.20
CA LEU A 242 -3.17 14.36 -0.77
C LEU A 242 -4.61 14.04 -0.36
N LEU A 243 -4.98 12.76 -0.30
CA LEU A 243 -6.30 12.33 0.18
C LEU A 243 -6.51 12.71 1.65
N ILE A 244 -5.50 12.52 2.50
CA ILE A 244 -5.53 12.93 3.90
C ILE A 244 -5.73 14.45 4.02
N LYS A 245 -5.02 15.25 3.21
CA LYS A 245 -5.18 16.71 3.20
C LYS A 245 -6.62 17.11 2.85
N GLU A 246 -7.17 16.55 1.78
CA GLU A 246 -8.55 16.80 1.36
C GLU A 246 -9.54 16.41 2.46
N ALA A 247 -9.37 15.23 3.06
CA ALA A 247 -10.20 14.75 4.16
C ALA A 247 -10.20 15.72 5.36
N LEU A 248 -9.01 16.19 5.77
CA LEU A 248 -8.87 17.11 6.91
C LEU A 248 -9.42 18.51 6.61
N ILE A 249 -9.23 19.04 5.39
CA ILE A 249 -9.86 20.29 4.96
C ILE A 249 -11.38 20.19 5.08
N ARG A 250 -11.98 19.11 4.57
CA ARG A 250 -13.43 18.87 4.66
C ARG A 250 -13.88 18.74 6.11
N ALA A 251 -13.14 18.00 6.93
CA ALA A 251 -13.46 17.82 8.34
C ALA A 251 -13.43 19.14 9.13
N ARG A 252 -12.41 19.97 8.91
CA ARG A 252 -12.25 21.30 9.54
C ARG A 252 -13.35 22.31 9.16
N ARG A 253 -13.96 22.15 7.99
CA ARG A 253 -15.07 23.02 7.54
C ARG A 253 -16.40 22.68 8.23
N ARG A 254 -16.50 21.51 8.85
CA ARG A 254 -17.69 21.12 9.61
C ARG A 254 -17.63 21.60 11.05
N ARG A 255 -18.79 21.64 11.70
CA ARG A 255 -18.90 22.01 13.13
C ARG A 255 -19.90 21.09 13.82
N GLY A 256 -19.52 20.60 14.99
CA GLY A 256 -20.43 19.93 15.94
C GLY A 256 -20.95 18.55 15.52
N ASP A 257 -20.30 17.87 14.57
CA ASP A 257 -20.63 16.49 14.16
C ASP A 257 -19.43 15.54 14.29
N THR A 258 -19.65 14.24 14.05
CA THR A 258 -18.61 13.19 14.13
C THR A 258 -17.49 13.38 13.10
N ILE A 259 -17.75 14.11 12.01
CA ILE A 259 -16.71 14.48 11.05
C ILE A 259 -15.80 15.55 11.65
N ALA A 260 -16.35 16.57 12.32
CA ALA A 260 -15.55 17.57 13.00
C ALA A 260 -14.65 16.94 14.10
N ASP A 261 -15.17 15.93 14.82
CA ASP A 261 -14.40 15.20 15.82
C ASP A 261 -13.13 14.53 15.23
N LEU A 262 -13.14 14.13 13.95
CA LEU A 262 -11.93 13.58 13.30
C LEU A 262 -10.82 14.62 13.21
N ALA A 263 -11.16 15.85 12.83
CA ALA A 263 -10.19 16.93 12.68
C ALA A 263 -9.58 17.34 14.02
N GLU A 264 -10.35 17.27 15.11
CA GLU A 264 -9.88 17.56 16.47
C GLU A 264 -9.09 16.39 17.08
N ALA A 265 -9.43 15.15 16.73
CA ALA A 265 -8.69 13.97 17.17
C ALA A 265 -7.33 13.81 16.47
N CYS A 266 -7.17 14.38 15.27
CA CYS A 266 -5.92 14.30 14.52
C CYS A 266 -4.83 15.16 15.17
N TYR A 267 -3.67 14.55 15.45
CA TYR A 267 -2.54 15.22 16.10
C TYR A 267 -1.34 15.42 15.17
N ALA A 268 -1.01 14.40 14.36
CA ALA A 268 0.17 14.42 13.52
C ALA A 268 -0.04 13.76 12.16
N LEU A 269 0.72 14.24 11.17
CA LEU A 269 0.73 13.76 9.79
C LEU A 269 2.16 13.42 9.40
N LEU A 270 2.36 12.18 8.95
CA LEU A 270 3.63 11.72 8.40
C LEU A 270 3.44 11.48 6.91
N PHE A 271 4.11 12.29 6.09
CA PHE A 271 3.97 12.28 4.64
C PHE A 271 5.22 11.74 3.95
N PHE A 272 5.06 10.68 3.16
CA PHE A 272 6.15 10.04 2.43
C PHE A 272 5.97 10.26 0.93
N GLY A 273 6.85 11.06 0.31
CA GLY A 273 6.85 11.28 -1.14
C GLY A 273 5.56 11.91 -1.68
N VAL A 274 4.85 12.69 -0.88
CA VAL A 274 3.56 13.30 -1.28
C VAL A 274 3.80 14.37 -2.35
N PRO A 275 3.21 14.25 -3.56
CA PRO A 275 3.47 15.14 -4.68
C PRO A 275 2.70 16.46 -4.54
N ASN A 276 3.02 17.23 -3.50
CA ASN A 276 2.38 18.52 -3.20
C ASN A 276 2.56 19.56 -4.32
N LEU A 277 3.64 19.43 -5.09
CA LEU A 277 3.99 20.28 -6.22
C LEU A 277 3.74 19.58 -7.57
N GLY A 278 3.02 18.45 -7.56
CA GLY A 278 2.78 17.62 -8.71
C GLY A 278 3.85 16.56 -8.92
N LEU A 279 3.54 15.64 -9.83
CA LEU A 279 4.38 14.51 -10.22
C LEU A 279 4.86 14.72 -11.66
N ARG A 280 6.16 14.53 -11.90
CA ARG A 280 6.74 14.51 -13.25
C ARG A 280 6.77 13.08 -13.76
N ASN A 281 5.72 12.65 -14.45
CA ASN A 281 5.65 11.31 -15.03
C ASN A 281 4.72 11.29 -16.25
N ASP A 282 5.30 11.51 -17.43
CA ASP A 282 4.55 11.53 -18.69
C ASP A 282 4.00 10.15 -19.08
N GLN A 283 4.62 9.07 -18.60
CA GLN A 283 4.14 7.70 -18.85
C GLN A 283 2.74 7.50 -18.26
N LEU A 284 2.42 8.16 -17.14
CA LEU A 284 1.08 8.10 -16.56
C LEU A 284 0.03 8.72 -17.48
N ARG A 285 0.33 9.84 -18.17
CA ARG A 285 -0.61 10.43 -19.16
C ARG A 285 -0.91 9.45 -20.28
N THR A 286 0.12 8.81 -20.80
CA THR A 286 -0.02 7.82 -21.86
C THR A 286 -0.81 6.60 -21.38
N LEU A 287 -0.55 6.14 -20.16
CA LEU A 287 -1.18 4.96 -19.58
C LEU A 287 -2.70 5.11 -19.44
N VAL A 288 -3.19 6.30 -19.09
CA VAL A 288 -4.63 6.54 -18.85
C VAL A 288 -5.34 7.30 -19.98
N ARG A 289 -4.67 7.55 -21.11
CA ARG A 289 -5.26 8.33 -22.22
C ARG A 289 -6.60 7.72 -22.67
N GLY A 290 -7.66 8.53 -22.63
CA GLY A 290 -9.00 8.12 -23.02
C GLY A 290 -9.71 7.23 -21.99
N GLN A 291 -9.13 7.03 -20.81
CA GLN A 291 -9.75 6.28 -19.72
C GLN A 291 -10.54 7.20 -18.77
N PRO A 292 -11.55 6.66 -18.06
CA PRO A 292 -12.36 7.44 -17.13
C PRO A 292 -11.58 8.16 -16.01
N ASN A 293 -10.41 7.65 -15.63
CA ASN A 293 -9.55 8.19 -14.56
C ASN A 293 -8.52 9.23 -15.05
N GLU A 294 -8.56 9.65 -16.33
CA GLU A 294 -7.60 10.59 -16.91
C GLU A 294 -7.54 11.94 -16.15
N ALA A 295 -8.70 12.43 -15.68
CA ALA A 295 -8.78 13.68 -14.93
C ALA A 295 -8.00 13.64 -13.61
N LEU A 296 -8.03 12.52 -12.88
CA LEU A 296 -7.27 12.34 -11.65
C LEU A 296 -5.76 12.46 -11.91
N ILE A 297 -5.29 11.85 -13.00
CA ILE A 297 -3.88 11.90 -13.39
C ILE A 297 -3.50 13.29 -13.87
N HIS A 298 -4.37 13.96 -14.63
CA HIS A 298 -4.15 15.34 -15.03
C HIS A 298 -3.97 16.26 -13.81
N ASP A 299 -4.79 16.12 -12.77
CA ASP A 299 -4.67 16.89 -11.54
C ASP A 299 -3.38 16.60 -10.76
N LEU A 300 -2.84 15.38 -10.86
CA LEU A 300 -1.63 14.96 -10.15
C LEU A 300 -0.34 15.41 -10.84
N LEU A 301 -0.35 15.52 -12.16
CA LEU A 301 0.84 15.80 -12.94
C LEU A 301 1.13 17.29 -13.04
N VAL A 302 2.41 17.63 -13.16
CA VAL A 302 2.81 18.99 -13.54
C VAL A 302 2.48 19.27 -15.00
N ASP A 303 2.33 20.55 -15.32
CA ASP A 303 2.22 21.00 -16.71
C ASP A 303 3.59 21.08 -17.42
N ASN A 304 3.59 21.58 -18.65
CA ASN A 304 4.79 21.69 -19.48
C ASN A 304 5.85 22.64 -18.87
N ASP A 305 5.44 23.61 -18.06
CA ASP A 305 6.33 24.54 -17.37
C ASP A 305 6.77 24.00 -16.01
N SER A 306 6.44 22.74 -15.72
CA SER A 306 6.66 22.07 -14.44
C SER A 306 5.93 22.71 -13.26
N GLU A 307 4.84 23.43 -13.53
CA GLU A 307 4.00 24.03 -12.53
C GLU A 307 2.98 23.02 -12.01
N ALA A 308 2.67 23.12 -10.71
CA ALA A 308 1.60 22.32 -10.11
C ALA A 308 0.25 22.68 -10.74
N SER A 309 -0.61 21.68 -10.89
CA SER A 309 -1.97 21.87 -11.37
C SER A 309 -2.75 22.86 -10.50
N THR A 310 -3.77 23.52 -11.07
CA THR A 310 -4.68 24.39 -10.32
C THR A 310 -5.33 23.67 -9.15
N PHE A 311 -5.60 22.37 -9.29
CA PHE A 311 -6.10 21.53 -8.21
C PHE A 311 -5.11 21.47 -7.04
N LEU A 312 -3.84 21.14 -7.31
CA LEU A 312 -2.83 20.98 -6.26
C LEU A 312 -2.50 22.32 -5.57
N LYS A 313 -2.43 23.41 -6.33
CA LYS A 313 -2.26 24.77 -5.80
C LYS A 313 -3.38 25.10 -4.80
N ARG A 314 -4.64 24.92 -5.23
CA ARG A 314 -5.82 25.13 -4.36
C ARG A 314 -5.81 24.23 -3.12
N LEU A 315 -5.47 22.95 -3.28
CA LEU A 315 -5.41 22.00 -2.17
C LEU A 315 -4.36 22.42 -1.14
N ALA A 316 -3.18 22.84 -1.61
CA ALA A 316 -2.09 23.32 -0.75
C ALA A 316 -2.51 24.58 0.03
N ASP A 317 -3.12 25.56 -0.65
CA ASP A 317 -3.59 26.80 -0.04
C ASP A 317 -4.65 26.53 1.02
N GLN A 318 -5.66 25.73 0.69
CA GLN A 318 -6.75 25.40 1.61
C GLN A 318 -6.28 24.58 2.81
N PHE A 319 -5.32 23.68 2.60
CA PHE A 319 -4.70 22.93 3.69
C PHE A 319 -3.93 23.86 4.63
N SER A 320 -3.13 24.77 4.07
CA SER A 320 -2.41 25.77 4.85
C SER A 320 -3.37 26.69 5.63
N GLU A 321 -4.45 27.16 5.00
CA GLU A 321 -5.43 28.03 5.65
C GLU A 321 -6.18 27.32 6.78
N SER A 322 -6.66 26.10 6.53
CA SER A 322 -7.56 25.38 7.46
C SER A 322 -6.83 24.61 8.56
N CYS A 323 -5.58 24.20 8.31
CA CYS A 323 -4.88 23.20 9.14
C CYS A 323 -3.56 23.68 9.74
N LYS A 324 -3.04 24.85 9.34
CA LYS A 324 -1.79 25.39 9.90
C LYS A 324 -1.94 25.64 11.40
N GLY A 325 -0.98 25.13 12.17
CA GLY A 325 -0.96 25.23 13.63
C GLY A 325 -1.82 24.19 14.36
N HIS A 326 -2.64 23.40 13.65
CA HIS A 326 -3.46 22.35 14.25
C HIS A 326 -2.73 21.00 14.35
N TYR A 327 -1.84 20.69 13.40
CA TYR A 327 -1.19 19.38 13.29
C TYR A 327 0.33 19.48 13.24
N ARG A 328 1.02 18.49 13.82
CA ARG A 328 2.45 18.27 13.57
C ARG A 328 2.64 17.59 12.22
N VAL A 329 3.28 18.25 11.27
CA VAL A 329 3.50 17.71 9.92
C VAL A 329 4.97 17.37 9.73
N MET A 330 5.26 16.10 9.44
CA MET A 330 6.58 15.61 9.05
C MET A 330 6.53 15.09 7.62
N SER A 331 7.45 15.56 6.78
CA SER A 331 7.51 15.17 5.36
C SER A 331 8.86 14.52 5.06
N PHE A 332 8.80 13.35 4.44
CA PHE A 332 9.94 12.55 4.00
C PHE A 332 9.91 12.47 2.48
N PHE A 333 11.08 12.59 1.86
CA PHE A 333 11.22 12.54 0.40
C PHE A 333 12.45 11.72 0.03
N GLU A 334 12.38 11.06 -1.12
CA GLU A 334 13.49 10.31 -1.68
C GLU A 334 14.63 11.26 -2.07
N ARG A 335 15.87 10.84 -1.82
CA ARG A 335 17.08 11.57 -2.24
C ARG A 335 17.73 10.98 -3.49
N MET A 336 17.17 9.89 -4.00
CA MET A 336 17.64 9.20 -5.20
C MET A 336 16.50 9.15 -6.22
N LEU A 337 16.85 9.19 -7.50
CA LEU A 337 15.88 9.02 -8.58
C LEU A 337 15.31 7.60 -8.54
N SER A 338 13.99 7.49 -8.53
CA SER A 338 13.31 6.21 -8.68
C SER A 338 13.60 5.67 -10.10
N ARG A 339 13.80 4.35 -10.24
CA ARG A 339 13.97 3.73 -11.56
C ARG A 339 12.68 3.90 -12.35
N THR A 340 12.71 4.73 -13.39
CA THR A 340 11.63 4.80 -14.38
C THR A 340 11.77 3.61 -15.33
N LEU A 341 10.64 3.04 -15.77
CA LEU A 341 10.66 2.03 -16.83
C LEU A 341 11.26 2.70 -18.07
N GLU A 342 12.38 2.17 -18.57
CA GLU A 342 12.93 2.60 -19.87
C GLU A 342 11.88 2.28 -20.95
N ALA A 343 11.61 3.26 -21.81
CA ALA A 343 10.55 3.23 -22.82
C ALA A 343 10.91 2.34 -24.02
#